data_AF-A0A0G2SLN6-F1
#
_entry.id   AF-A0A0G2SLN6-F1
#
_cell.length_a   1.000
_cell.length_b   1.000
_cell.length_c   1.000
_cell.angle_alpha   90.00
_cell.angle_beta   90.00
_cell.angle_gamma   90.00
#
_symmetry.space_group_name_H-M   'P 1'
#
loop_
_entity.id
_entity.type
_entity.pdbx_description
1 polymer ?
#
loop_
_entity_poly.entity_id
_entity_poly.type
_entity_poly.pdbx_seq_one_letter_code
_entity_poly.pdbx_strand_id
1 'polypeptide(L)'
;EIRDILNLEVLGGNLHLSLTNIGLYLTIGALIILVLSIVSTNYNKLVSNNWSIAQESLYVTIHNIVIGQINPKNGQIYFPFIYTLFIFILVNNLIGMVPYSFASTGHFALTFALSFTIVLGATILGFQKHGLKFFSLLVPAGCPLALLPLLVTIELISYLARNVSLGLRLAANITAGHMLLSILSGFVYNIMNSGFIFFILGLIPLLFIIAFSGLELAIAFIQAQVFVVLTSS
;
A
#
# COMPACT_ATOMS: atom_id res chain seq x y z
N GLU A 1 -16.44 4.87 9.73
CA GLU A 1 -17.06 6.20 9.64
C GLU A 1 -15.98 7.27 9.80
N ILE A 2 -15.97 8.29 8.95
CA ILE A 2 -14.99 9.39 9.04
C ILE A 2 -15.51 10.31 10.14
N ARG A 3 -14.86 10.31 11.31
CA ARG A 3 -15.15 11.27 12.37
C ARG A 3 -14.14 12.40 12.30
N ASP A 4 -14.65 13.63 12.37
CA ASP A 4 -13.84 14.81 12.66
C ASP A 4 -13.53 14.83 14.16
N ILE A 5 -12.24 14.88 14.52
CA ILE A 5 -11.78 14.88 15.92
C ILE A 5 -11.45 16.30 16.37
N LEU A 6 -10.95 17.15 15.46
CA LEU A 6 -10.56 18.54 15.75
C LEU A 6 -10.99 19.45 14.60
N ASN A 7 -11.89 20.39 14.86
CA ASN A 7 -12.18 21.50 13.95
C ASN A 7 -11.33 22.70 14.37
N LEU A 8 -10.43 23.15 13.50
CA LEU A 8 -9.69 24.39 13.70
C LEU A 8 -10.20 25.41 12.68
N GLU A 9 -11.12 26.28 13.10
CA GLU A 9 -11.49 27.47 12.33
C GLU A 9 -10.37 28.50 12.46
N VAL A 10 -9.38 28.45 11.57
CA VAL A 10 -8.35 29.49 11.51
C VAL A 10 -8.37 30.18 10.15
N LEU A 11 -8.65 31.48 10.24
CA LEU A 11 -8.57 32.54 9.22
C LEU A 11 -9.76 32.62 8.24
N GLY A 12 -10.82 33.32 8.66
CA GLY A 12 -11.74 33.99 7.72
C GLY A 12 -12.85 33.13 7.09
N GLY A 13 -13.43 32.17 7.83
CA GLY A 13 -14.79 31.68 7.60
C GLY A 13 -15.05 30.79 6.37
N ASN A 14 -14.05 30.41 5.57
CA ASN A 14 -14.24 29.54 4.38
C ASN A 14 -13.27 28.35 4.28
N LEU A 15 -12.37 28.17 5.25
CA LEU A 15 -11.45 27.03 5.29
C LEU A 15 -11.72 26.18 6.52
N HIS A 16 -12.57 25.16 6.35
CA HIS A 16 -12.78 24.13 7.37
C HIS A 16 -11.64 23.10 7.30
N LEU A 17 -10.55 23.37 8.03
CA LEU A 17 -9.53 22.36 8.30
C LEU A 17 -10.00 21.49 9.47
N SER A 18 -10.68 20.39 9.15
CA SER A 18 -11.02 19.36 10.13
C SER A 18 -9.95 18.25 10.12
N LEU A 19 -9.44 17.92 11.31
CA LEU A 19 -8.61 16.73 11.51
C LEU A 19 -9.55 15.52 11.56
N THR A 20 -9.72 14.90 10.40
CA THR A 20 -10.44 13.62 10.27
C THR A 20 -9.62 12.48 10.87
N ASN A 21 -10.28 11.38 11.27
CA ASN A 21 -9.62 10.12 11.62
C ASN A 21 -8.54 9.73 10.60
N ILE A 22 -8.85 9.84 9.30
CA ILE A 22 -7.91 9.54 8.20
C ILE A 22 -6.65 10.40 8.34
N GLY A 23 -6.82 11.72 8.48
CA GLY A 23 -5.72 12.66 8.66
C GLY A 23 -4.86 12.31 9.88
N LEU A 24 -5.49 11.97 11.01
CA LEU A 24 -4.78 11.60 12.24
C LEU A 24 -3.93 10.33 12.03
N TYR A 25 -4.50 9.25 11.50
CA TYR A 25 -3.74 8.01 11.29
C TYR A 25 -2.63 8.15 10.25
N LEU A 26 -2.81 8.99 9.23
CA LEU A 26 -1.73 9.33 8.29
C LEU A 26 -0.60 10.12 8.98
N THR A 27 -0.93 11.07 9.87
CA THR A 27 0.10 11.79 10.65
C THR A 27 0.84 10.87 11.62
N ILE A 28 0.16 9.92 12.25
CA ILE A 28 0.80 8.87 13.06
C ILE A 28 1.75 8.04 12.20
N GLY A 29 1.31 7.61 11.01
CA GLY A 29 2.15 6.86 10.09
C GLY A 29 3.41 7.62 9.69
N ALA A 30 3.27 8.90 9.35
CA ALA A 30 4.41 9.77 9.03
C ALA A 30 5.37 9.92 10.22
N LEU A 31 4.84 10.07 11.45
CA LEU A 31 5.64 10.18 12.67
C LEU A 31 6.39 8.87 12.96
N ILE A 32 5.74 7.71 12.78
CA ILE A 32 6.38 6.39 12.93
C ILE A 32 7.53 6.23 11.95
N ILE A 33 7.35 6.61 10.68
CA ILE A 33 8.42 6.57 9.67
C ILE A 33 9.59 7.46 10.09
N LEU A 34 9.30 8.67 10.58
CA LEU A 34 10.32 9.60 11.05
C LEU A 34 11.08 9.04 12.26
N VAL A 35 10.38 8.49 13.24
CA VAL A 35 10.99 7.84 14.42
C VAL A 35 11.86 6.65 14.00
N LEU A 36 11.36 5.77 13.13
CA LEU A 36 12.14 4.64 12.61
C LEU A 36 13.43 5.10 11.95
N SER A 37 13.37 6.17 11.15
CA SER A 37 14.56 6.73 10.49
C SER A 37 15.56 7.30 11.50
N ILE A 38 15.10 8.02 12.53
CA ILE A 38 15.99 8.57 13.57
C ILE A 38 16.63 7.44 14.38
N VAL A 39 15.85 6.45 14.81
CA VAL A 39 16.37 5.31 15.58
C VAL A 39 17.38 4.50 14.75
N SER A 40 17.15 4.35 13.45
CA SER A 40 18.09 3.68 12.55
C SER A 40 19.41 4.42 12.40
N THR A 41 19.43 5.77 12.47
CA THR A 41 20.69 6.51 12.34
C THR A 41 21.66 6.29 13.51
N ASN A 42 21.20 5.71 14.64
CA ASN A 42 22.03 5.29 15.79
C ASN A 42 23.15 6.29 16.16
N TYR A 43 22.82 7.59 16.25
CA TYR A 43 23.77 8.68 16.52
C TYR A 43 25.03 8.67 15.62
N ASN A 44 24.86 8.27 14.35
CA ASN A 44 25.89 8.19 13.34
C ASN A 44 27.08 7.27 13.70
N LYS A 45 26.86 6.27 14.57
CA LYS A 45 27.87 5.27 14.91
C LYS A 45 28.05 4.27 13.76
N LEU A 46 29.31 3.91 13.50
CA LEU A 46 29.67 2.91 12.47
C LEU A 46 29.20 1.49 12.83
N VAL A 47 29.00 1.18 14.11
CA VAL A 47 28.49 -0.12 14.55
C VAL A 47 26.96 -0.12 14.45
N SER A 48 26.45 -1.03 13.63
CA SER A 48 25.03 -1.16 13.32
C SER A 48 24.22 -1.62 14.55
N ASN A 49 23.07 -0.98 14.78
CA ASN A 49 22.05 -1.42 15.73
C ASN A 49 21.06 -2.37 15.03
N ASN A 50 20.33 -3.22 15.76
CA ASN A 50 19.31 -4.11 15.19
C ASN A 50 18.29 -3.36 14.31
N TRP A 51 17.91 -2.15 14.71
CA TRP A 51 17.04 -1.26 13.92
C TRP A 51 17.69 -0.78 12.61
N SER A 52 18.99 -0.50 12.64
CA SER A 52 19.75 -0.13 11.45
C SER A 52 19.89 -1.31 10.49
N ILE A 53 20.10 -2.52 11.01
CA ILE A 53 20.13 -3.76 10.19
C ILE A 53 18.77 -3.97 9.51
N ALA A 54 17.66 -3.78 10.23
CA ALA A 54 16.33 -3.90 9.65
C ALA A 54 16.12 -2.90 8.50
N GLN A 55 16.45 -1.63 8.70
CA GLN A 55 16.30 -0.61 7.66
C GLN A 55 17.25 -0.85 6.46
N GLU A 56 18.48 -1.30 6.71
CA GLU A 56 19.44 -1.67 5.66
C GLU A 56 18.95 -2.86 4.84
N SER A 57 18.37 -3.88 5.48
CA SER A 57 17.79 -5.03 4.77
C SER A 57 16.62 -4.62 3.86
N LEU A 58 15.77 -3.71 4.31
CA LEU A 58 14.69 -3.13 3.50
C LEU A 58 15.25 -2.30 2.34
N TYR A 59 16.31 -1.52 2.59
CA TYR A 59 16.96 -0.73 1.55
C TYR A 59 17.53 -1.62 0.44
N VAL A 60 18.29 -2.67 0.81
CA VAL A 60 18.92 -3.59 -0.16
C VAL A 60 17.87 -4.37 -0.96
N THR A 61 16.79 -4.83 -0.32
CA THR A 61 15.72 -5.54 -1.04
C THR A 61 15.05 -4.66 -2.09
N ILE A 62 14.69 -3.42 -1.74
CA ILE A 62 14.08 -2.47 -2.68
C ILE A 62 15.08 -2.10 -3.79
N HIS A 63 16.35 -1.91 -3.44
CA HIS A 63 17.40 -1.58 -4.40
C HIS A 63 17.56 -2.67 -5.47
N ASN A 64 17.56 -3.94 -5.04
CA ASN A 64 17.63 -5.09 -5.94
C ASN A 64 16.39 -5.17 -6.85
N ILE A 65 15.20 -4.85 -6.34
CA ILE A 65 13.98 -4.80 -7.16
C ILE A 65 14.10 -3.71 -8.24
N VAL A 66 14.51 -2.50 -7.86
CA VAL A 66 14.62 -1.36 -8.81
C VAL A 66 15.66 -1.62 -9.90
N ILE A 67 16.81 -2.18 -9.54
CA ILE A 67 17.85 -2.55 -10.51
C ILE A 67 17.37 -3.67 -11.43
N GLY A 68 16.65 -4.65 -10.89
CA GLY A 68 16.14 -5.79 -11.65
C GLY A 68 15.02 -5.44 -12.63
N GLN A 69 14.20 -4.44 -12.35
CA GLN A 69 13.04 -4.08 -13.19
C GLN A 69 13.34 -2.95 -14.20
N ILE A 70 13.97 -1.85 -13.80
CA ILE A 70 14.12 -0.67 -14.67
C ILE A 70 15.35 -0.78 -15.57
N ASN A 71 16.54 -0.77 -14.97
CA ASN A 71 17.89 -0.93 -15.55
C ASN A 71 18.93 -0.45 -14.50
N PRO A 72 20.09 -1.12 -14.33
CA PRO A 72 21.12 -0.74 -13.36
C PRO A 72 21.64 0.70 -13.42
N LYS A 73 21.65 1.35 -14.61
CA LYS A 73 22.24 2.70 -14.76
C LYS A 73 21.27 3.86 -14.55
N ASN A 74 20.04 3.73 -15.07
CA ASN A 74 19.06 4.83 -15.06
C ASN A 74 18.00 4.68 -13.96
N GLY A 75 17.83 3.48 -13.39
CA GLY A 75 16.84 3.21 -12.34
C GLY A 75 17.14 3.88 -11.00
N GLN A 76 18.42 4.21 -10.74
CA GLN A 76 18.83 4.83 -9.46
C GLN A 76 18.21 6.21 -9.23
N ILE A 77 17.87 6.94 -10.30
CA ILE A 77 17.24 8.27 -10.18
C ILE A 77 15.84 8.16 -9.54
N TYR A 78 15.12 7.08 -9.82
CA TYR A 78 13.77 6.83 -9.32
C TYR A 78 13.74 6.08 -7.98
N PHE A 79 14.90 5.59 -7.53
CA PHE A 79 15.00 4.79 -6.31
C PHE A 79 14.46 5.50 -5.05
N PRO A 80 14.76 6.79 -4.78
CA PRO A 80 14.24 7.47 -3.59
C PRO A 80 12.72 7.52 -3.55
N PHE A 81 12.07 7.75 -4.71
CA PHE A 81 10.62 7.78 -4.82
C PHE A 81 10.01 6.40 -4.56
N ILE A 82 10.59 5.35 -5.14
CA ILE A 82 10.10 3.98 -4.95
C ILE A 82 10.28 3.54 -3.49
N TYR A 83 11.40 3.89 -2.86
CA TYR A 83 11.69 3.58 -1.46
C TYR A 83 10.70 4.24 -0.50
N THR A 84 10.44 5.55 -0.66
CA THR A 84 9.48 6.25 0.23
C THR A 84 8.08 5.69 0.07
N LEU A 85 7.70 5.32 -1.15
CA LEU A 85 6.41 4.73 -1.45
C LEU A 85 6.24 3.35 -0.79
N PHE A 86 7.26 2.51 -0.85
CA PHE A 86 7.27 1.22 -0.16
C PHE A 86 7.05 1.38 1.35
N ILE A 87 7.88 2.22 1.99
CA ILE A 87 7.83 2.42 3.44
C ILE A 87 6.49 3.04 3.86
N PHE A 88 5.98 3.98 3.06
CA PHE A 88 4.67 4.58 3.29
C PHE A 88 3.54 3.54 3.25
N ILE A 89 3.46 2.71 2.20
CA ILE A 89 2.41 1.69 2.10
C ILE A 89 2.56 0.65 3.20
N LEU A 90 3.80 0.19 3.46
CA LEU A 90 4.06 -0.82 4.48
C LEU A 90 3.62 -0.34 5.87
N VAL A 91 4.07 0.84 6.31
CA VAL A 91 3.74 1.36 7.64
C VAL A 91 2.24 1.59 7.79
N ASN A 92 1.57 2.16 6.78
CA ASN A 92 0.13 2.38 6.85
C ASN A 92 -0.67 1.08 6.88
N ASN A 93 -0.23 0.04 6.16
CA ASN A 93 -0.88 -1.28 6.23
C ASN A 93 -0.70 -1.93 7.59
N LEU A 94 0.51 -1.85 8.17
CA LEU A 94 0.78 -2.39 9.51
C LEU A 94 -0.03 -1.67 10.59
N ILE A 95 -0.12 -0.33 10.52
CA ILE A 95 -0.99 0.46 11.42
C ILE A 95 -2.44 0.04 11.26
N GLY A 96 -2.87 -0.21 10.02
CA GLY A 96 -4.22 -0.68 9.72
C GLY A 96 -4.54 -2.03 10.36
N MET A 97 -3.55 -2.89 10.58
CA MET A 97 -3.77 -4.22 11.19
C MET A 97 -3.83 -4.23 12.72
N VAL A 98 -3.44 -3.15 13.38
CA VAL A 98 -3.51 -3.07 14.85
C VAL A 98 -4.98 -3.10 15.29
N PRO A 99 -5.37 -3.97 16.24
CA PRO A 99 -6.74 -3.99 16.73
C PRO A 99 -7.14 -2.63 17.32
N TYR A 100 -8.36 -2.19 17.06
CA TYR A 100 -8.89 -0.85 17.38
C TYR A 100 -8.28 0.32 16.60
N SER A 101 -7.37 0.05 15.66
CA SER A 101 -6.87 1.07 14.74
C SER A 101 -7.84 1.32 13.60
N PHE A 102 -7.80 2.53 13.05
CA PHE A 102 -8.54 2.87 11.85
C PHE A 102 -7.64 2.66 10.63
N ALA A 103 -7.99 1.69 9.79
CA ALA A 103 -7.23 1.40 8.59
C ALA A 103 -7.40 2.50 7.53
N SER A 104 -6.51 3.49 7.55
CA SER A 104 -6.53 4.61 6.59
C SER A 104 -6.40 4.14 5.14
N THR A 105 -5.64 3.06 4.88
CA THR A 105 -5.51 2.44 3.54
C THR A 105 -6.69 1.57 3.12
N GLY A 106 -7.66 1.35 4.01
CA GLY A 106 -8.93 0.70 3.67
C GLY A 106 -9.87 1.63 2.87
N HIS A 107 -9.65 2.94 2.90
CA HIS A 107 -10.41 3.87 2.07
C HIS A 107 -10.00 3.77 0.61
N PHE A 108 -10.89 3.19 -0.19
CA PHE A 108 -10.71 3.06 -1.64
C PHE A 108 -10.31 4.38 -2.31
N ALA A 109 -10.89 5.51 -1.88
CA ALA A 109 -10.57 6.82 -2.45
C ALA A 109 -9.08 7.20 -2.28
N LEU A 110 -8.48 6.91 -1.12
CA LEU A 110 -7.09 7.26 -0.83
C LEU A 110 -6.12 6.38 -1.63
N THR A 111 -6.32 5.06 -1.62
CA THR A 111 -5.43 4.14 -2.35
C THR A 111 -5.57 4.26 -3.86
N PHE A 112 -6.79 4.54 -4.33
CA PHE A 112 -7.06 4.82 -5.74
C PHE A 112 -6.39 6.12 -6.18
N ALA A 113 -6.52 7.21 -5.40
CA ALA A 113 -5.86 8.48 -5.70
C ALA A 113 -4.34 8.31 -5.78
N LEU A 114 -3.74 7.61 -4.82
CA LEU A 114 -2.30 7.33 -4.81
C LEU A 114 -1.86 6.56 -6.06
N SER A 115 -2.53 5.44 -6.37
CA SER A 115 -2.25 4.63 -7.57
C SER A 115 -2.38 5.46 -8.86
N PHE A 116 -3.45 6.24 -8.96
CA PHE A 116 -3.73 7.08 -10.13
C PHE A 116 -2.67 8.17 -10.33
N THR A 117 -2.23 8.85 -9.27
CA THR A 117 -1.18 9.87 -9.34
C THR A 117 0.15 9.30 -9.82
N ILE A 118 0.55 8.12 -9.32
CA ILE A 118 1.82 7.49 -9.70
C ILE A 118 1.83 7.14 -11.19
N VAL A 119 0.72 6.59 -11.67
CA VAL A 119 0.55 6.19 -13.06
C VAL A 119 0.50 7.41 -13.98
N LEU A 120 -0.22 8.47 -13.59
CA LEU A 120 -0.18 9.72 -14.34
C LEU A 120 1.24 10.28 -14.39
N GLY A 121 1.98 10.23 -13.29
CA GLY A 121 3.40 10.60 -13.27
C GLY A 121 4.23 9.77 -14.25
N ALA A 122 4.02 8.45 -14.27
CA ALA A 122 4.71 7.53 -15.18
C ALA A 122 4.36 7.77 -16.66
N THR A 123 3.08 8.03 -16.98
CA THR A 123 2.67 8.35 -18.36
C THR A 123 3.27 9.68 -18.82
N ILE A 124 3.24 10.71 -17.98
CA ILE A 124 3.84 12.02 -18.30
C ILE A 124 5.34 11.88 -18.53
N LEU A 125 6.06 11.16 -17.66
CA LEU A 125 7.49 10.88 -17.83
C LEU A 125 7.75 10.08 -19.12
N GLY A 126 6.89 9.10 -19.44
CA GLY A 126 6.97 8.33 -20.68
C GLY A 126 6.83 9.20 -21.92
N PHE A 127 5.84 10.11 -21.95
CA PHE A 127 5.65 11.08 -23.02
C PHE A 127 6.82 12.08 -23.12
N GLN A 128 7.37 12.55 -22.00
CA GLN A 128 8.51 13.47 -22.01
C GLN A 128 9.79 12.81 -22.55
N LYS A 129 10.06 11.55 -22.19
CA LYS A 129 11.28 10.83 -22.59
C LYS A 129 11.21 10.27 -24.01
N HIS A 130 10.04 9.77 -24.43
CA HIS A 130 9.89 9.02 -25.70
C HIS A 130 8.96 9.69 -26.72
N GLY A 131 8.24 10.75 -26.34
CA GLY A 131 7.36 11.51 -27.25
C GLY A 131 6.34 10.62 -27.96
N LEU A 132 6.25 10.76 -29.28
CA LEU A 132 5.36 9.95 -30.13
C LEU A 132 5.77 8.46 -30.17
N LYS A 133 7.00 8.11 -29.80
CA LYS A 133 7.47 6.72 -29.73
C LYS A 133 6.90 5.98 -28.52
N PHE A 134 6.29 6.70 -27.56
CA PHE A 134 5.53 6.09 -26.46
C PHE A 134 4.36 5.23 -26.97
N PHE A 135 3.71 5.62 -28.07
CA PHE A 135 2.66 4.81 -28.69
C PHE A 135 3.18 3.48 -29.26
N SER A 136 4.49 3.34 -29.49
CA SER A 136 5.11 2.06 -29.85
C SER A 136 5.01 1.04 -28.71
N LEU A 137 4.82 1.47 -27.46
CA LEU A 137 4.60 0.57 -26.32
C LEU A 137 3.23 -0.11 -26.38
N LEU A 138 2.25 0.55 -27.02
CA LEU A 138 0.91 0.00 -27.24
C LEU A 138 0.83 -0.97 -28.43
N VAL A 139 1.93 -1.13 -29.18
CA VAL A 139 2.00 -1.97 -30.38
C VAL A 139 3.00 -3.10 -30.16
N PRO A 140 2.56 -4.33 -29.94
CA PRO A 140 3.42 -5.51 -29.91
C PRO A 140 4.19 -5.67 -31.23
N ALA A 141 5.50 -5.93 -31.13
CA ALA A 141 6.38 -6.07 -32.29
C ALA A 141 5.98 -7.30 -33.13
N GLY A 142 5.80 -7.10 -34.44
CA GLY A 142 5.52 -8.19 -35.41
C GLY A 142 4.05 -8.49 -35.68
N CYS A 143 3.11 -7.67 -35.20
CA CYS A 143 1.68 -7.87 -35.45
C CYS A 143 1.27 -7.44 -36.88
N PRO A 144 0.44 -8.24 -37.61
CA PRO A 144 -0.11 -7.84 -38.91
C PRO A 144 -0.97 -6.57 -38.81
N LEU A 145 -0.83 -5.66 -39.79
CA LEU A 145 -1.46 -4.32 -39.78
C LEU A 145 -2.98 -4.33 -39.56
N ALA A 146 -3.68 -5.39 -40.00
CA ALA A 146 -5.13 -5.51 -39.86
C ALA A 146 -5.59 -5.71 -38.41
N LEU A 147 -4.77 -6.36 -37.55
CA LEU A 147 -5.11 -6.64 -36.16
C LEU A 147 -4.65 -5.53 -35.20
N LEU A 148 -3.84 -4.59 -35.70
CA LEU A 148 -3.23 -3.52 -34.94
C LEU A 148 -4.24 -2.63 -34.18
N PRO A 149 -5.37 -2.18 -34.76
CA PRO A 149 -6.33 -1.31 -34.04
C PRO A 149 -6.99 -2.02 -32.85
N LEU A 150 -7.29 -3.31 -32.99
CA LEU A 150 -7.85 -4.12 -31.90
C LEU A 150 -6.82 -4.30 -30.78
N LEU A 151 -5.57 -4.58 -31.13
CA LEU A 151 -4.51 -4.83 -30.15
C LEU A 151 -4.16 -3.58 -29.34
N VAL A 152 -4.10 -2.41 -30.00
CA VAL A 152 -3.87 -1.12 -29.32
C VAL A 152 -4.98 -0.79 -28.34
N THR A 153 -6.25 -1.06 -28.69
CA THR A 153 -7.38 -0.81 -27.78
C THR A 153 -7.34 -1.74 -26.57
N ILE A 154 -7.02 -3.03 -26.75
CA ILE A 154 -6.85 -3.98 -25.64
C ILE A 154 -5.66 -3.60 -24.76
N GLU A 155 -4.53 -3.20 -25.34
CA GLU A 155 -3.35 -2.78 -24.56
C GLU A 155 -3.62 -1.50 -23.76
N LEU A 156 -4.35 -0.53 -24.32
CA LEU A 156 -4.78 0.66 -23.59
C LEU A 156 -5.69 0.30 -22.41
N ILE A 157 -6.65 -0.62 -22.62
CA ILE A 157 -7.54 -1.11 -21.55
C ILE A 157 -6.72 -1.85 -20.48
N SER A 158 -5.79 -2.72 -20.88
CA SER A 158 -4.90 -3.45 -19.98
C SER A 158 -4.02 -2.51 -19.14
N TYR A 159 -3.48 -1.47 -19.78
CA TYR A 159 -2.70 -0.43 -19.11
C TYR A 159 -3.54 0.28 -18.04
N LEU A 160 -4.74 0.74 -18.38
CA LEU A 160 -5.65 1.38 -17.41
C LEU A 160 -6.10 0.41 -16.30
N ALA A 161 -6.43 -0.83 -16.66
CA ALA A 161 -6.87 -1.85 -15.71
C ALA A 161 -5.77 -2.20 -14.69
N ARG A 162 -4.49 -2.20 -15.10
CA ARG A 162 -3.34 -2.39 -14.19
C ARG A 162 -3.33 -1.36 -13.06
N ASN A 163 -3.61 -0.10 -13.39
CA ASN A 163 -3.58 1.03 -12.46
C ASN A 163 -4.71 0.97 -11.43
N VAL A 164 -5.91 0.60 -11.89
CA VAL A 164 -7.07 0.39 -11.02
C VAL A 164 -6.88 -0.85 -10.16
N SER A 165 -6.41 -1.95 -10.75
CA SER A 165 -6.17 -3.22 -10.05
C SER A 165 -5.21 -3.05 -8.87
N LEU A 166 -4.17 -2.24 -9.02
CA LEU A 166 -3.17 -2.06 -7.98
C LEU A 166 -3.75 -1.37 -6.71
N GLY A 167 -4.46 -0.26 -6.90
CA GLY A 167 -5.12 0.46 -5.80
C GLY A 167 -6.28 -0.33 -5.18
N LEU A 168 -7.08 -1.01 -6.02
CA LEU A 168 -8.17 -1.88 -5.58
C LEU A 168 -7.65 -3.02 -4.72
N ARG A 169 -6.54 -3.66 -5.10
CA ARG A 169 -5.96 -4.79 -4.36
C ARG A 169 -5.54 -4.40 -2.94
N LEU A 170 -4.97 -3.20 -2.79
CA LEU A 170 -4.57 -2.69 -1.48
C LEU A 170 -5.79 -2.44 -0.59
N ALA A 171 -6.80 -1.73 -1.12
CA ALA A 171 -8.02 -1.44 -0.35
C ALA A 171 -8.85 -2.70 -0.06
N ALA A 172 -9.04 -3.58 -1.03
CA ALA A 172 -9.82 -4.80 -0.88
C ALA A 172 -9.24 -5.74 0.17
N ASN A 173 -7.91 -5.94 0.19
CA ASN A 173 -7.29 -6.82 1.17
C ASN A 173 -7.47 -6.30 2.61
N ILE A 174 -7.29 -4.99 2.82
CA ILE A 174 -7.45 -4.38 4.15
C ILE A 174 -8.93 -4.34 4.57
N THR A 175 -9.85 -3.99 3.67
CA THR A 175 -11.29 -3.93 4.00
C THR A 175 -11.90 -5.30 4.21
N ALA A 176 -11.61 -6.27 3.35
CA ALA A 176 -12.14 -7.62 3.46
C ALA A 176 -11.61 -8.31 4.72
N GLY A 177 -10.32 -8.12 5.05
CA GLY A 177 -9.73 -8.71 6.25
C GLY A 177 -10.38 -8.20 7.54
N HIS A 178 -10.49 -6.87 7.68
CA HIS A 178 -11.19 -6.25 8.82
C HIS A 178 -12.65 -6.69 8.94
N MET A 179 -13.37 -6.78 7.82
CA MET A 179 -14.75 -7.24 7.80
C MET A 179 -14.85 -8.72 8.22
N LEU A 180 -13.97 -9.57 7.69
CA LEU A 180 -13.91 -11.00 8.01
C LEU A 180 -13.63 -11.22 9.50
N LEU A 181 -12.60 -10.56 10.05
CA LEU A 181 -12.24 -10.66 11.47
C LEU A 181 -13.37 -10.16 12.37
N SER A 182 -14.06 -9.06 12.00
CA SER A 182 -15.19 -8.52 12.77
C SER A 182 -16.38 -9.49 12.80
N ILE A 183 -16.71 -10.11 11.65
CA ILE A 183 -17.81 -11.07 11.55
C ILE A 183 -17.48 -12.33 12.35
N LEU A 184 -16.29 -12.92 12.16
CA LEU A 184 -15.88 -14.11 12.91
C LEU A 184 -15.81 -13.82 14.41
N SER A 185 -15.25 -12.69 14.83
CA SER A 185 -15.20 -12.30 16.24
C SER A 185 -16.60 -12.22 16.86
N GLY A 186 -17.57 -11.65 16.16
CA GLY A 186 -18.97 -11.62 16.60
C GLY A 186 -19.59 -13.01 16.75
N PHE A 187 -19.32 -13.92 15.81
CA PHE A 187 -19.78 -15.32 15.92
C PHE A 187 -19.13 -16.05 17.10
N VAL A 188 -17.82 -15.89 17.29
CA VAL A 188 -17.10 -16.51 18.41
C VAL A 188 -17.60 -16.00 19.75
N TYR A 189 -17.81 -14.69 19.87
CA TYR A 189 -18.37 -14.07 21.07
C TYR A 189 -19.75 -14.67 21.43
N ASN A 190 -20.64 -14.81 20.44
CA ASN A 190 -21.96 -15.39 20.66
C ASN A 190 -21.90 -16.87 21.10
N ILE A 191 -21.03 -17.68 20.47
CA ILE A 191 -20.85 -19.10 20.84
C ILE A 191 -20.30 -19.21 22.27
N MET A 192 -19.28 -18.43 22.61
CA MET A 192 -18.66 -18.48 23.94
C MET A 192 -19.62 -18.06 25.05
N ASN A 193 -20.53 -17.13 24.78
CA ASN A 193 -21.51 -16.65 25.76
C ASN A 193 -22.73 -17.58 25.93
N SER A 194 -22.88 -18.60 25.08
CA SER A 194 -24.05 -19.50 25.06
C SER A 194 -23.99 -20.65 26.09
N GLY A 195 -22.84 -20.86 26.76
CA GLY A 195 -22.70 -21.84 27.85
C GLY A 195 -21.29 -22.40 28.01
N PHE A 196 -21.02 -23.13 29.11
CA PHE A 196 -19.68 -23.63 29.45
C PHE A 196 -19.12 -24.66 28.45
N ILE A 197 -19.96 -25.56 27.92
CA ILE A 197 -19.53 -26.49 26.84
C ILE A 197 -19.18 -25.71 25.57
N PHE A 198 -19.96 -24.69 25.23
CA PHE A 198 -19.75 -23.88 24.03
C PHE A 198 -18.53 -22.95 24.14
N PHE A 199 -18.11 -22.59 25.36
CA PHE A 199 -16.85 -21.90 25.59
C PHE A 199 -15.64 -22.71 25.10
N ILE A 200 -15.60 -24.01 25.41
CA ILE A 200 -14.52 -24.91 24.96
C ILE A 200 -14.55 -25.07 23.44
N LEU A 201 -15.76 -25.21 22.86
CA LEU A 201 -15.92 -25.31 21.41
C LEU A 201 -15.55 -24.01 20.69
N GLY A 202 -15.79 -22.85 21.30
CA GLY A 202 -15.43 -21.53 20.80
C GLY A 202 -13.92 -21.27 20.69
N LEU A 203 -13.10 -22.07 21.39
CA LEU A 203 -11.64 -21.99 21.29
C LEU A 203 -11.11 -22.36 19.89
N ILE A 204 -11.82 -23.24 19.17
CA ILE A 204 -11.43 -23.69 17.83
C ILE A 204 -11.58 -22.54 16.81
N PRO A 205 -12.75 -21.88 16.68
CA PRO A 205 -12.88 -20.65 15.89
C PRO A 205 -11.90 -19.53 16.29
N LEU A 206 -11.60 -19.36 17.58
CA LEU A 206 -10.64 -18.37 18.03
C LEU A 206 -9.24 -18.62 17.44
N LEU A 207 -8.78 -19.87 17.43
CA LEU A 207 -7.51 -20.25 16.81
C LEU A 207 -7.49 -19.93 15.32
N PHE A 208 -8.61 -20.14 14.63
CA PHE A 208 -8.77 -19.79 13.22
C PHE A 208 -8.65 -18.27 13.00
N ILE A 209 -9.27 -17.44 13.86
CA ILE A 209 -9.14 -15.98 13.80
C ILE A 209 -7.67 -15.55 13.94
N ILE A 210 -6.95 -16.13 14.91
CA ILE A 210 -5.53 -15.82 15.14
C ILE A 210 -4.69 -16.20 13.92
N ALA A 211 -4.93 -17.39 13.35
CA ALA A 211 -4.24 -17.84 12.13
C ALA A 211 -4.51 -16.92 10.94
N PHE A 212 -5.77 -16.48 10.74
CA PHE A 212 -6.14 -15.55 9.67
C PHE A 212 -5.52 -14.17 9.85
N SER A 213 -5.46 -13.66 11.08
CA SER A 213 -4.77 -12.40 11.37
C SER A 213 -3.27 -12.50 11.03
N GLY A 214 -2.62 -13.63 11.29
CA GLY A 214 -1.24 -13.88 10.87
C GLY A 214 -1.07 -13.91 9.35
N LEU A 215 -2.03 -14.50 8.62
CA LEU A 215 -2.03 -14.52 7.15
C LEU A 215 -2.19 -13.11 6.57
N GLU A 216 -3.09 -12.29 7.12
CA GLU A 216 -3.27 -10.91 6.69
C GLU A 216 -2.00 -10.08 6.86
N LEU A 217 -1.22 -10.34 7.93
CA LEU A 217 0.06 -9.67 8.14
C LEU A 217 1.05 -10.01 7.02
N ALA A 218 1.13 -11.28 6.63
CA ALA A 218 1.96 -11.69 5.49
C ALA A 218 1.50 -11.03 4.18
N ILE A 219 0.19 -10.96 3.95
CA ILE A 219 -0.39 -10.30 2.77
C ILE A 219 -0.05 -8.81 2.76
N ALA A 220 -0.05 -8.12 3.90
CA ALA A 220 0.29 -6.70 3.99
C ALA A 220 1.73 -6.41 3.51
N PHE A 221 2.70 -7.25 3.86
CA PHE A 221 4.09 -7.16 3.36
C PHE A 221 4.18 -7.43 1.86
N ILE A 222 3.59 -8.54 1.40
CA ILE A 222 3.61 -8.93 -0.02
C ILE A 222 2.97 -7.83 -0.88
N GLN A 223 1.88 -7.24 -0.41
CA GLN A 223 1.16 -6.20 -1.14
C GLN A 223 2.01 -4.95 -1.36
N ALA A 224 2.77 -4.51 -0.35
CA ALA A 224 3.70 -3.38 -0.50
C ALA A 224 4.80 -3.70 -1.52
N GLN A 225 5.35 -4.92 -1.49
CA GLN A 225 6.37 -5.36 -2.44
C GLN A 225 5.83 -5.42 -3.88
N VAL A 226 4.66 -6.03 -4.09
CA VAL A 226 4.04 -6.13 -5.42
C VAL A 226 3.72 -4.75 -5.99
N PHE A 227 3.32 -3.80 -5.13
CA PHE A 227 3.11 -2.42 -5.54
C PHE A 227 4.38 -1.78 -6.10
N VAL A 228 5.50 -1.95 -5.41
CA VAL A 228 6.79 -1.44 -5.86
C VAL A 228 7.22 -2.10 -7.16
N VAL A 229 7.13 -3.42 -7.26
CA VAL A 229 7.51 -4.17 -8.47
C VAL A 229 6.72 -3.67 -9.68
N LEU A 230 5.39 -3.55 -9.56
CA LEU A 230 4.55 -3.04 -10.67
C LEU A 230 4.84 -1.58 -11.02
N THR A 231 5.16 -0.74 -10.03
CA THR A 231 5.51 0.66 -10.28
C THR A 231 6.88 0.80 -10.96
N SER A 232 7.78 -0.16 -10.73
CA SER A 232 9.10 -0.20 -11.35
C SER A 232 9.15 -0.93 -12.71
N SER A 233 8.03 -1.53 -13.15
CA SER A 233 7.90 -2.20 -14.44
C SER A 233 7.34 -1.27 -15.52
#